data_AF-A0A6I7PMD6-F1
#
_entry.id   AF-A0A6I7PMD6-F1
#
_cell.length_a   1.000
_cell.length_b   1.000
_cell.length_c   1.000
_cell.angle_alpha   90.00
_cell.angle_beta   90.00
_cell.angle_gamma   90.00
#
_symmetry.space_group_name_H-M   'P 1'
#
loop_
_entity.id
_entity.type
_entity.pdbx_description
1 polymer ?
#
loop_
_entity_poly.entity_id
_entity_poly.type
_entity_poly.pdbx_seq_one_letter_code
_entity_poly.pdbx_strand_id
1 'polypeptide(L)'
;MINLRFMAVATALVATSGVSLAGVVQVQANPGAPWQRADTSGGGFRATTISGFNGVMGGRGGTATSFITFCLERNEQLSGNNAQYNTEISTSATMGGGGAIPDGKGGMHDPITAVTATLYREFRFGGTFGGIATAGLDSSSWSTSLTDSLQLAIWFEEGELTNSSLMNQFTSDNAAVAMHTWAMNQVANLNLGQYDIGNVRVLRMFNADGSNSQDLLTIIPLPSAAGLACLGLIAVGGRNRRRAF
;
A
#
# COMPACT_ATOMS: atom_id res chain seq x y z
N MET A 1 23.75 -54.03 -16.39
CA MET A 1 24.34 -52.91 -15.60
C MET A 1 23.74 -51.61 -16.12
N ILE A 2 22.74 -51.06 -15.41
CA ILE A 2 22.06 -49.82 -15.78
C ILE A 2 22.49 -48.75 -14.78
N ASN A 3 23.18 -47.70 -15.25
CA ASN A 3 23.62 -46.58 -14.42
C ASN A 3 22.53 -45.49 -14.40
N LEU A 4 21.85 -45.36 -13.26
CA LEU A 4 20.99 -44.21 -12.95
C LEU A 4 21.88 -42.98 -12.68
N ARG A 5 21.73 -41.91 -13.48
CA ARG A 5 22.31 -40.61 -13.16
C ARG A 5 21.25 -39.74 -12.48
N PHE A 6 21.49 -39.41 -11.22
CA PHE A 6 20.71 -38.47 -10.42
C PHE A 6 20.76 -37.06 -11.05
N MET A 7 19.60 -36.55 -11.46
CA MET A 7 19.43 -35.18 -11.92
C MET A 7 18.98 -34.34 -10.72
N ALA A 8 19.93 -33.67 -10.06
CA ALA A 8 19.62 -32.72 -9.00
C ALA A 8 19.05 -31.43 -9.61
N VAL A 9 17.74 -31.25 -9.52
CA VAL A 9 17.06 -29.97 -9.79
C VAL A 9 17.30 -29.07 -8.58
N ALA A 10 18.19 -28.09 -8.73
CA ALA A 10 18.37 -27.05 -7.73
C ALA A 10 17.26 -26.01 -7.90
N THR A 11 16.19 -26.16 -7.11
CA THR A 11 15.15 -25.13 -6.96
C THR A 11 15.76 -23.97 -6.19
N ALA A 12 16.00 -22.84 -6.87
CA ALA A 12 16.37 -21.60 -6.20
C ALA A 12 15.12 -21.03 -5.52
N LEU A 13 14.95 -21.33 -4.24
CA LEU A 13 13.96 -20.68 -3.39
C LEU A 13 14.42 -19.25 -3.14
N VAL A 14 13.84 -18.28 -3.85
CA VAL A 14 14.02 -16.86 -3.51
C VAL A 14 13.17 -16.60 -2.27
N ALA A 15 13.77 -16.80 -1.09
CA ALA A 15 13.22 -16.28 0.14
C ALA A 15 13.38 -14.75 0.10
N THR A 16 12.32 -14.03 -0.27
CA THR A 16 12.21 -12.61 0.06
C THR A 16 11.97 -12.51 1.56
N SER A 17 13.01 -12.73 2.35
CA SER A 17 13.01 -12.32 3.75
C SER A 17 12.74 -10.82 3.74
N GLY A 18 11.53 -10.42 4.15
CA GLY A 18 11.13 -9.03 4.31
C GLY A 18 12.12 -8.38 5.26
N VAL A 19 13.08 -7.65 4.70
CA VAL A 19 13.78 -6.64 5.47
C VAL A 19 12.72 -5.62 5.83
N SER A 20 12.31 -5.61 7.10
CA SER A 20 11.54 -4.50 7.63
C SER A 20 12.44 -3.27 7.53
N LEU A 21 12.19 -2.47 6.50
CA LEU A 21 12.89 -1.20 6.34
C LEU A 21 12.29 -0.28 7.39
N ALA A 22 13.02 -0.13 8.49
CA ALA A 22 12.68 0.78 9.56
C ALA A 22 12.97 2.23 9.11
N GLY A 23 12.04 3.13 9.41
CA GLY A 23 12.19 4.55 9.12
C GLY A 23 11.44 5.42 10.11
N VAL A 24 11.48 6.73 9.88
CA VAL A 24 10.72 7.71 10.65
C VAL A 24 10.03 8.67 9.69
N VAL A 25 8.73 8.86 9.89
CA VAL A 25 7.94 9.85 9.17
C VAL A 25 7.32 10.84 10.13
N GLN A 26 7.14 12.07 9.66
CA GLN A 26 6.24 13.04 10.26
C GLN A 26 4.94 13.05 9.45
N VAL A 27 3.83 12.79 10.12
CA VAL A 27 2.51 12.84 9.47
C VAL A 27 1.86 14.18 9.77
N GLN A 28 1.50 14.87 8.70
CA GLN A 28 0.71 16.10 8.77
C GLN A 28 -0.70 15.73 8.35
N ALA A 29 -1.66 15.99 9.23
CA ALA A 29 -3.09 15.90 8.93
C ALA A 29 -3.62 17.22 8.36
N ASN A 30 -2.92 18.34 8.59
CA ASN A 30 -3.34 19.65 8.13
C ASN A 30 -2.17 20.59 7.74
N PRO A 31 -1.60 20.45 6.54
CA PRO A 31 -0.57 21.32 5.98
C PRO A 31 -1.16 22.47 5.16
N GLY A 32 -2.47 22.74 5.22
CA GLY A 32 -3.12 23.82 4.47
C GLY A 32 -3.29 23.55 2.97
N ALA A 33 -3.19 22.29 2.53
CA ALA A 33 -3.35 21.88 1.14
C ALA A 33 -4.75 21.26 0.91
N PRO A 34 -5.31 21.29 -0.31
CA PRO A 34 -6.67 20.85 -0.60
C PRO A 34 -6.83 19.31 -0.57
N TRP A 35 -6.04 18.57 0.19
CA TRP A 35 -5.96 17.11 0.12
C TRP A 35 -6.17 16.43 1.48
N GLN A 36 -6.40 17.22 2.54
CA GLN A 36 -6.27 16.77 3.93
C GLN A 36 -7.33 17.41 4.83
N ARG A 37 -7.87 16.63 5.78
CA ARG A 37 -8.83 17.09 6.78
C ARG A 37 -8.19 17.21 8.16
N ALA A 38 -8.70 18.17 8.93
CA ALA A 38 -8.30 18.43 10.31
C ALA A 38 -8.99 17.51 11.35
N ASP A 39 -9.81 16.55 10.93
CA ASP A 39 -10.52 15.65 11.81
C ASP A 39 -10.20 14.18 11.50
N THR A 40 -10.45 13.31 12.48
CA THR A 40 -10.26 11.86 12.40
C THR A 40 -11.30 11.17 11.51
N SER A 41 -12.04 11.93 10.69
CA SER A 41 -13.10 11.43 9.83
C SER A 41 -12.58 10.88 8.48
N GLY A 42 -11.28 10.99 8.20
CA GLY A 42 -10.64 10.46 6.99
C GLY A 42 -9.94 11.51 6.13
N GLY A 43 -9.62 11.14 4.89
CA GLY A 43 -8.96 11.99 3.90
C GLY A 43 -7.49 11.62 3.64
N GLY A 44 -6.79 12.43 2.84
CA GLY A 44 -5.37 12.23 2.57
C GLY A 44 -4.48 12.85 3.65
N PHE A 45 -3.37 12.22 3.96
CA PHE A 45 -2.36 12.71 4.91
C PHE A 45 -1.02 12.92 4.20
N ARG A 46 -0.22 13.90 4.64
CA ARG A 46 1.16 14.04 4.14
C ARG A 46 2.10 13.31 5.07
N ALA A 47 2.73 12.25 4.58
CA ALA A 47 3.86 11.63 5.24
C ALA A 47 5.15 12.26 4.70
N THR A 48 5.89 12.93 5.59
CA THR A 48 7.21 13.50 5.28
C THR A 48 8.29 12.62 5.89
N THR A 49 9.21 12.13 5.09
CA THR A 49 10.33 11.32 5.58
C THR A 49 11.28 12.18 6.40
N ILE A 50 11.55 11.74 7.63
CA ILE A 50 12.62 12.29 8.47
C ILE A 50 13.88 11.45 8.28
N SER A 51 13.74 10.13 8.34
CA SER A 51 14.86 9.19 8.19
C SER A 51 14.39 7.82 7.67
N GLY A 52 15.36 7.00 7.27
CA GLY A 52 15.11 5.66 6.74
C GLY A 52 14.39 5.67 5.39
N PHE A 53 13.86 4.51 5.02
CA PHE A 53 13.10 4.34 3.79
C PHE A 53 11.64 4.06 4.11
N ASN A 54 10.77 5.00 3.74
CA ASN A 54 9.32 4.95 4.03
C ASN A 54 8.48 4.76 2.74
N GLY A 55 9.13 4.38 1.65
CA GLY A 55 8.56 4.27 0.31
C GLY A 55 9.09 5.32 -0.68
N VAL A 56 8.44 5.37 -1.85
CA VAL A 56 8.75 6.29 -2.94
C VAL A 56 8.12 7.66 -2.68
N MET A 57 8.96 8.68 -2.54
CA MET A 57 8.57 10.08 -2.35
C MET A 57 8.01 10.69 -3.65
N GLY A 58 7.35 11.86 -3.56
CA GLY A 58 6.84 12.60 -4.72
C GLY A 58 5.46 12.14 -5.17
N GLY A 59 5.16 12.22 -6.47
CA GLY A 59 3.85 11.91 -7.08
C GLY A 59 2.73 12.90 -6.71
N ARG A 60 1.47 12.52 -6.92
CA ARG A 60 0.32 13.44 -6.72
C ARG A 60 0.31 14.03 -5.31
N GLY A 61 0.41 15.36 -5.21
CA GLY A 61 0.43 16.12 -3.96
C GLY A 61 1.71 15.98 -3.11
N GLY A 62 2.66 15.11 -3.49
CA GLY A 62 3.92 14.88 -2.78
C GLY A 62 5.01 15.91 -3.11
N THR A 63 6.12 15.85 -2.37
CA THR A 63 7.35 16.63 -2.62
C THR A 63 8.56 15.70 -2.73
N ALA A 64 9.76 16.24 -2.90
CA ALA A 64 10.99 15.44 -2.91
C ALA A 64 11.19 14.59 -1.64
N THR A 65 10.57 14.98 -0.52
CA THR A 65 10.71 14.32 0.79
C THR A 65 9.38 13.83 1.37
N SER A 66 8.27 13.95 0.63
CA SER A 66 6.95 13.57 1.13
C SER A 66 6.07 12.96 0.06
N PHE A 67 5.03 12.24 0.51
CA PHE A 67 3.97 11.72 -0.33
C PHE A 67 2.63 11.85 0.39
N ILE A 68 1.54 11.74 -0.37
CA ILE A 68 0.19 11.68 0.18
C ILE A 68 -0.21 10.22 0.37
N THR A 69 -0.79 9.92 1.52
CA THR A 69 -1.19 8.58 1.97
C THR A 69 -2.59 8.61 2.61
N PHE A 70 -3.12 7.44 2.92
CA PHE A 70 -4.46 7.21 3.45
C PHE A 70 -4.39 6.19 4.58
N CYS A 71 -5.31 6.31 5.54
CA CYS A 71 -5.50 5.34 6.60
C CYS A 71 -6.00 4.02 6.03
N LEU A 72 -5.52 2.90 6.56
CA LEU A 72 -6.15 1.61 6.31
C LEU A 72 -7.31 1.36 7.25
N GLU A 73 -7.17 1.78 8.51
CA GLU A 73 -8.14 1.49 9.54
C GLU A 73 -8.91 2.75 9.90
N ARG A 74 -10.23 2.64 10.10
CA ARG A 74 -11.06 3.82 10.42
C ARG A 74 -10.97 4.21 11.88
N ASN A 75 -10.82 3.21 12.76
CA ASN A 75 -10.91 3.41 14.20
C ASN A 75 -9.55 3.70 14.86
N GLU A 76 -8.46 3.64 14.09
CA GLU A 76 -7.14 4.09 14.54
C GLU A 76 -6.95 5.58 14.31
N GLN A 77 -6.31 6.25 15.26
CA GLN A 77 -6.11 7.69 15.21
C GLN A 77 -4.62 8.03 15.25
N LEU A 78 -4.27 9.05 14.46
CA LEU A 78 -2.99 9.72 14.57
C LEU A 78 -2.98 10.57 15.85
N SER A 79 -1.87 10.56 16.60
CA SER A 79 -1.66 11.28 17.86
C SER A 79 -1.56 12.82 17.72
N GLY A 80 -1.91 13.37 16.56
CA GLY A 80 -1.98 14.81 16.29
C GLY A 80 -1.27 15.24 15.02
N ASN A 81 -1.44 16.52 14.65
CA ASN A 81 -0.78 17.10 13.48
C ASN A 81 0.73 17.25 13.74
N ASN A 82 1.58 16.85 12.78
CA ASN A 82 3.04 16.87 12.87
C ASN A 82 3.65 15.86 13.86
N ALA A 83 2.89 14.84 14.29
CA ALA A 83 3.45 13.75 15.07
C ALA A 83 4.46 12.93 14.25
N GLN A 84 5.50 12.43 14.94
CA GLN A 84 6.52 11.56 14.35
C GLN A 84 6.24 10.12 14.74
N TYR A 85 6.40 9.22 13.77
CA TYR A 85 6.19 7.79 13.96
C TYR A 85 7.39 7.04 13.45
N ASN A 86 7.79 6.01 14.20
CA ASN A 86 8.64 4.96 13.66
C ASN A 86 7.80 4.15 12.69
N THR A 87 8.42 3.65 11.62
CA THR A 87 7.68 2.95 10.59
C THR A 87 8.33 1.65 10.17
N GLU A 88 7.50 0.72 9.73
CA GLU A 88 7.90 -0.51 9.06
C GLU A 88 7.11 -0.70 7.77
N ILE A 89 7.78 -1.09 6.69
CA ILE A 89 7.10 -1.45 5.44
C ILE A 89 6.69 -2.92 5.47
N SER A 90 5.39 -3.17 5.32
CA SER A 90 4.76 -4.50 5.31
C SER A 90 3.80 -4.68 4.14
N THR A 91 3.32 -5.90 3.94
CA THR A 91 2.22 -6.24 3.01
C THR A 91 0.84 -6.25 3.67
N SER A 92 0.78 -6.04 4.98
CA SER A 92 -0.46 -6.08 5.77
C SER A 92 -0.43 -5.08 6.93
N ALA A 93 -1.60 -4.66 7.40
CA ALA A 93 -1.76 -3.84 8.59
C ALA A 93 -1.55 -4.62 9.89
N THR A 94 -1.38 -3.90 10.99
CA THR A 94 -0.98 -4.36 12.33
C THR A 94 -2.20 -4.46 13.24
N MET A 95 -3.06 -5.45 13.00
CA MET A 95 -4.29 -5.69 13.78
C MET A 95 -5.19 -4.46 13.97
N GLY A 96 -6.09 -4.24 13.03
CA GLY A 96 -7.42 -3.71 13.33
C GLY A 96 -8.34 -3.83 12.12
N GLY A 97 -9.45 -4.52 12.30
CA GLY A 97 -10.40 -4.82 11.23
C GLY A 97 -10.89 -6.25 11.26
N GLY A 98 -12.14 -6.48 10.82
CA GLY A 98 -12.81 -7.79 10.89
C GLY A 98 -12.21 -8.89 9.99
N GLY A 99 -11.10 -8.62 9.30
CA GLY A 99 -10.47 -9.46 8.29
C GLY A 99 -9.18 -10.17 8.72
N ALA A 100 -8.75 -10.03 9.97
CA ALA A 100 -7.42 -10.47 10.40
C ALA A 100 -7.19 -11.99 10.20
N ILE A 101 -6.14 -12.34 9.44
CA ILE A 101 -5.74 -13.73 9.13
C ILE A 101 -4.53 -14.12 9.98
N PRO A 102 -4.44 -15.36 10.49
CA PRO A 102 -3.25 -15.83 11.21
C PRO A 102 -1.97 -15.75 10.36
N ASP A 103 -0.88 -15.20 10.89
CA ASP A 103 0.44 -15.13 10.22
C ASP A 103 1.28 -16.41 10.33
N GLY A 104 0.72 -17.47 10.93
CA GLY A 104 1.45 -18.69 11.22
C GLY A 104 2.52 -18.56 12.32
N LYS A 105 2.63 -17.41 12.98
CA LYS A 105 3.50 -17.13 14.14
C LYS A 105 2.72 -16.79 15.41
N GLY A 106 1.39 -16.91 15.36
CA GLY A 106 0.50 -16.63 16.49
C GLY A 106 -0.03 -15.20 16.53
N GLY A 107 0.26 -14.37 15.51
CA GLY A 107 -0.35 -13.06 15.31
C GLY A 107 -1.47 -13.10 14.27
N MET A 108 -2.36 -12.09 14.29
CA MET A 108 -3.32 -11.84 13.22
C MET A 108 -2.88 -10.61 12.43
N HIS A 109 -3.03 -10.63 11.10
CA HIS A 109 -2.67 -9.53 10.21
C HIS A 109 -3.81 -9.27 9.24
N ASP A 110 -4.01 -8.02 8.85
CA ASP A 110 -5.02 -7.64 7.86
C ASP A 110 -4.35 -7.30 6.52
N PRO A 111 -4.30 -8.23 5.54
CA PRO A 111 -3.64 -7.97 4.27
C PRO A 111 -4.51 -7.09 3.39
N ILE A 112 -3.92 -6.01 2.87
CA ILE A 112 -4.64 -5.13 1.95
C ILE A 112 -5.00 -5.87 0.65
N THR A 113 -6.13 -5.51 0.06
CA THR A 113 -6.58 -6.17 -1.18
C THR A 113 -5.93 -5.55 -2.42
N ALA A 114 -6.00 -6.27 -3.55
CA ALA A 114 -5.60 -5.78 -4.86
C ALA A 114 -6.44 -4.55 -5.29
N VAL A 115 -7.67 -4.41 -4.80
CA VAL A 115 -8.55 -3.27 -5.07
C VAL A 115 -8.02 -2.03 -4.36
N THR A 116 -7.71 -2.12 -3.06
CA THR A 116 -7.07 -1.04 -2.29
C THR A 116 -5.73 -0.64 -2.88
N ALA A 117 -4.90 -1.62 -3.25
CA ALA A 117 -3.64 -1.35 -3.93
C ALA A 117 -3.86 -0.63 -5.28
N THR A 118 -4.87 -1.02 -6.04
CA THR A 118 -5.20 -0.39 -7.33
C THR A 118 -5.67 1.05 -7.16
N LEU A 119 -6.55 1.33 -6.19
CA LEU A 119 -7.03 2.67 -5.83
C LEU A 119 -5.87 3.60 -5.49
N TYR A 120 -5.01 3.18 -4.56
CA TYR A 120 -3.89 4.01 -4.11
C TYR A 120 -2.83 4.21 -5.19
N ARG A 121 -2.54 3.18 -5.99
CA ARG A 121 -1.62 3.27 -7.13
C ARG A 121 -2.09 4.30 -8.15
N GLU A 122 -3.37 4.24 -8.54
CA GLU A 122 -3.97 5.19 -9.49
C GLU A 122 -3.84 6.63 -8.98
N PHE A 123 -4.16 6.86 -7.71
CA PHE A 123 -3.96 8.16 -7.07
C PHE A 123 -2.50 8.64 -7.14
N ARG A 124 -1.56 7.81 -6.67
CA ARG A 124 -0.14 8.17 -6.53
C ARG A 124 0.49 8.56 -7.86
N PHE A 125 0.13 7.87 -8.94
CA PHE A 125 0.67 8.10 -10.27
C PHE A 125 -0.11 9.12 -11.11
N GLY A 126 -1.03 9.87 -10.52
CA GLY A 126 -1.70 10.93 -11.24
C GLY A 126 -2.81 10.43 -12.18
N GLY A 127 -3.32 9.24 -11.95
CA GLY A 127 -4.42 8.66 -12.70
C GLY A 127 -5.73 9.44 -12.55
N THR A 128 -6.74 9.01 -13.31
CA THR A 128 -8.05 9.66 -13.42
C THR A 128 -9.19 8.70 -13.08
N PHE A 129 -8.88 7.48 -12.62
CA PHE A 129 -9.83 6.41 -12.38
C PHE A 129 -10.73 6.14 -13.61
N GLY A 130 -10.15 6.22 -14.81
CA GLY A 130 -10.89 6.06 -16.07
C GLY A 130 -11.65 7.30 -16.55
N GLY A 131 -11.34 8.48 -16.02
CA GLY A 131 -11.95 9.73 -16.45
C GLY A 131 -13.42 9.85 -16.05
N ILE A 132 -13.74 9.42 -14.82
CA ILE A 132 -15.10 9.47 -14.26
C ILE A 132 -15.52 10.95 -14.09
N ALA A 133 -16.01 11.53 -15.19
CA ALA A 133 -16.47 12.91 -15.28
C ALA A 133 -17.76 13.14 -14.45
N THR A 134 -18.52 12.09 -14.19
CA THR A 134 -19.74 12.12 -13.35
C THR A 134 -19.47 12.37 -11.87
N ALA A 135 -18.21 12.31 -11.43
CA ALA A 135 -17.80 12.52 -10.03
C ALA A 135 -17.04 13.84 -9.79
N GLY A 136 -16.96 14.74 -10.80
CA GLY A 136 -16.19 15.98 -10.66
C GLY A 136 -14.68 15.79 -10.56
N LEU A 137 -14.17 14.62 -11.00
CA LEU A 137 -12.75 14.29 -11.07
C LEU A 137 -12.08 15.01 -12.25
N ASP A 138 -11.99 16.34 -12.23
CA ASP A 138 -11.03 17.04 -13.07
C ASP A 138 -9.63 16.83 -12.48
N SER A 139 -8.79 16.13 -13.25
CA SER A 139 -7.38 15.87 -12.98
C SER A 139 -6.57 17.11 -12.55
N SER A 140 -7.03 18.31 -12.89
CA SER A 140 -6.39 19.59 -12.61
C SER A 140 -6.66 20.16 -11.22
N SER A 141 -7.75 19.76 -10.54
CA SER A 141 -8.24 20.43 -9.32
C SER A 141 -8.84 19.44 -8.33
N TRP A 142 -8.06 18.45 -7.93
CA TRP A 142 -8.44 17.61 -6.79
C TRP A 142 -8.62 18.45 -5.52
N SER A 143 -9.73 18.19 -4.84
CA SER A 143 -10.18 18.83 -3.62
C SER A 143 -10.14 17.88 -2.43
N THR A 144 -10.36 18.43 -1.24
CA THR A 144 -10.42 17.65 0.01
C THR A 144 -11.53 16.61 -0.08
N SER A 145 -12.64 16.95 -0.74
CA SER A 145 -13.75 16.03 -0.96
C SER A 145 -13.35 14.80 -1.78
N LEU A 146 -12.49 14.93 -2.80
CA LEU A 146 -12.07 13.77 -3.61
C LEU A 146 -11.13 12.84 -2.84
N THR A 147 -10.28 13.39 -1.97
CA THR A 147 -9.47 12.57 -1.05
C THR A 147 -10.33 11.91 0.04
N ASP A 148 -11.40 12.56 0.48
CA ASP A 148 -12.37 11.96 1.41
C ASP A 148 -13.10 10.79 0.75
N SER A 149 -13.56 10.95 -0.49
CA SER A 149 -14.20 9.89 -1.28
C SER A 149 -13.26 8.71 -1.52
N LEU A 150 -11.98 8.97 -1.80
CA LEU A 150 -10.97 7.90 -1.93
C LEU A 150 -10.75 7.18 -0.60
N GLN A 151 -10.68 7.89 0.53
CA GLN A 151 -10.57 7.27 1.86
C GLN A 151 -11.80 6.40 2.17
N LEU A 152 -13.01 6.85 1.81
CA LEU A 152 -14.24 6.06 1.96
C LEU A 152 -14.22 4.79 1.12
N ALA A 153 -13.73 4.87 -0.13
CA ALA A 153 -13.59 3.70 -0.99
C ALA A 153 -12.60 2.67 -0.43
N ILE A 154 -11.48 3.13 0.14
CA ILE A 154 -10.49 2.27 0.82
C ILE A 154 -11.12 1.61 2.04
N TRP A 155 -11.76 2.38 2.92
CA TRP A 155 -12.40 1.80 4.11
C TRP A 155 -13.56 0.86 3.79
N PHE A 156 -14.31 1.11 2.73
CA PHE A 156 -15.34 0.18 2.27
C PHE A 156 -14.71 -1.16 1.84
N GLU A 157 -13.65 -1.11 1.04
CA GLU A 157 -12.94 -2.30 0.56
C GLU A 157 -12.29 -3.10 1.69
N GLU A 158 -11.67 -2.42 2.66
CA GLU A 158 -11.03 -3.05 3.82
C GLU A 158 -12.04 -3.44 4.92
N GLY A 159 -13.35 -3.24 4.71
CA GLY A 159 -14.39 -3.68 5.64
C GLY A 159 -14.54 -2.83 6.91
N GLU A 160 -14.02 -1.61 6.90
CA GLU A 160 -13.96 -0.70 8.05
C GLU A 160 -15.28 0.05 8.31
N LEU A 161 -16.23 0.00 7.37
CA LEU A 161 -17.54 0.64 7.46
C LEU A 161 -18.58 -0.31 8.09
N THR A 162 -18.40 -0.67 9.36
CA THR A 162 -19.16 -1.75 9.99
C THR A 162 -20.60 -1.41 10.41
N ASN A 163 -20.98 -0.12 10.47
CA ASN A 163 -22.34 0.30 10.82
C ASN A 163 -23.09 0.91 9.63
N SER A 164 -24.42 0.87 9.70
CA SER A 164 -25.31 1.30 8.60
C SER A 164 -25.14 2.77 8.21
N SER A 165 -24.81 3.66 9.15
CA SER A 165 -24.58 5.08 8.85
C SER A 165 -23.34 5.27 7.97
N LEU A 166 -22.25 4.57 8.27
CA LEU A 166 -21.01 4.61 7.50
C LEU A 166 -21.19 3.98 6.12
N MET A 167 -21.94 2.89 6.03
CA MET A 167 -22.32 2.30 4.75
C MET A 167 -23.17 3.25 3.90
N ASN A 168 -24.08 4.00 4.53
CA ASN A 168 -24.84 5.04 3.84
C ASN A 168 -23.96 6.19 3.37
N GLN A 169 -22.92 6.54 4.12
CA GLN A 169 -21.94 7.55 3.71
C GLN A 169 -21.21 7.13 2.43
N PHE A 170 -20.73 5.88 2.36
CA PHE A 170 -20.12 5.36 1.13
C PHE A 170 -21.11 5.33 -0.03
N THR A 171 -22.29 4.72 0.16
CA THR A 171 -23.27 4.55 -0.93
C THR A 171 -23.86 5.87 -1.45
N SER A 172 -23.87 6.93 -0.63
CA SER A 172 -24.28 8.28 -1.05
C SER A 172 -23.15 9.10 -1.67
N ASP A 173 -21.90 8.68 -1.52
CA ASP A 173 -20.73 9.29 -2.16
C ASP A 173 -20.49 8.67 -3.55
N ASN A 174 -21.05 9.33 -4.57
CA ASN A 174 -20.90 8.90 -5.96
C ASN A 174 -19.44 8.76 -6.42
N ALA A 175 -18.52 9.58 -5.89
CA ALA A 175 -17.12 9.52 -6.27
C ALA A 175 -16.45 8.27 -5.65
N ALA A 176 -16.73 7.99 -4.38
CA ALA A 176 -16.22 6.81 -3.68
C ALA A 176 -16.68 5.51 -4.37
N VAL A 177 -17.99 5.41 -4.65
CA VAL A 177 -18.58 4.25 -5.33
C VAL A 177 -17.97 4.06 -6.72
N ALA A 178 -17.79 5.14 -7.48
CA ALA A 178 -17.26 5.06 -8.83
C ALA A 178 -15.77 4.68 -8.86
N MET A 179 -14.96 5.22 -7.93
CA MET A 179 -13.55 4.82 -7.77
C MET A 179 -13.43 3.34 -7.41
N HIS A 180 -14.22 2.88 -6.42
CA HIS A 180 -14.24 1.47 -6.01
C HIS A 180 -14.63 0.54 -7.17
N THR A 181 -15.73 0.86 -7.84
CA THR A 181 -16.20 0.10 -9.01
C THR A 181 -15.16 0.04 -10.12
N TRP A 182 -14.48 1.16 -10.39
CA TRP A 182 -13.39 1.19 -11.36
C TRP A 182 -12.24 0.26 -10.95
N ALA A 183 -11.81 0.31 -9.69
CA ALA A 183 -10.72 -0.52 -9.20
C ALA A 183 -11.06 -2.02 -9.25
N MET A 184 -12.29 -2.39 -8.85
CA MET A 184 -12.82 -3.75 -9.01
C MET A 184 -12.74 -4.24 -10.46
N ASN A 185 -13.15 -3.41 -11.42
CA ASN A 185 -13.07 -3.73 -12.84
C ASN A 185 -11.62 -3.89 -13.32
N GLN A 186 -10.68 -3.06 -12.83
CA GLN A 186 -9.26 -3.22 -13.17
C GLN A 186 -8.69 -4.54 -12.64
N VAL A 187 -8.98 -4.87 -11.38
CA VAL A 187 -8.55 -6.15 -10.75
C VAL A 187 -9.08 -7.34 -11.55
N ALA A 188 -10.36 -7.32 -11.94
CA ALA A 188 -10.97 -8.36 -12.75
C ALA A 188 -10.36 -8.45 -14.17
N ASN A 189 -10.21 -7.32 -14.86
CA ASN A 189 -9.68 -7.28 -16.23
C ASN A 189 -8.22 -7.74 -16.32
N LEU A 190 -7.43 -7.47 -15.28
CA LEU A 190 -6.03 -7.88 -15.19
C LEU A 190 -5.87 -9.29 -14.57
N ASN A 191 -6.97 -9.93 -14.16
CA ASN A 191 -6.98 -11.23 -13.49
C ASN A 191 -6.03 -11.27 -12.28
N LEU A 192 -6.03 -10.21 -11.49
CA LEU A 192 -5.21 -10.11 -10.28
C LEU A 192 -5.82 -10.98 -9.18
N GLY A 193 -4.96 -11.69 -8.45
CA GLY A 193 -5.39 -12.37 -7.23
C GLY A 193 -5.82 -11.36 -6.17
N GLN A 194 -6.67 -11.76 -5.22
CA GLN A 194 -7.19 -10.89 -4.16
C GLN A 194 -6.10 -10.11 -3.41
N TYR A 195 -4.91 -10.69 -3.25
CA TYR A 195 -3.77 -10.10 -2.54
C TYR A 195 -2.59 -9.77 -3.48
N ASP A 196 -2.82 -9.64 -4.79
CA ASP A 196 -1.82 -9.15 -5.74
C ASP A 196 -1.72 -7.63 -5.69
N ILE A 197 -1.03 -7.15 -4.66
CA ILE A 197 -0.90 -5.73 -4.31
C ILE A 197 0.22 -5.02 -5.09
N GLY A 198 0.92 -5.74 -5.97
CA GLY A 198 2.04 -5.22 -6.75
C GLY A 198 3.12 -4.56 -5.88
N ASN A 199 3.29 -3.26 -6.04
CA ASN A 199 4.28 -2.45 -5.33
C ASN A 199 3.71 -1.57 -4.21
N VAL A 200 2.40 -1.63 -3.98
CA VAL A 200 1.77 -0.97 -2.83
C VAL A 200 2.06 -1.75 -1.57
N ARG A 201 2.35 -1.05 -0.49
CA ARG A 201 2.68 -1.62 0.82
C ARG A 201 1.96 -0.86 1.91
N VAL A 202 1.91 -1.48 3.08
CA VAL A 202 1.50 -0.85 4.32
C VAL A 202 2.72 -0.25 4.98
N LEU A 203 2.64 1.02 5.33
CA LEU A 203 3.56 1.71 6.22
C LEU A 203 2.97 1.58 7.62
N ARG A 204 3.40 0.53 8.33
CA ARG A 204 3.01 0.31 9.70
C ARG A 204 3.62 1.38 10.57
N MET A 205 2.84 1.98 11.46
CA MET A 205 3.32 3.09 12.26
C MET A 205 3.32 2.74 13.75
N PHE A 206 4.35 3.22 14.43
CA PHE A 206 4.52 3.02 15.86
C PHE A 206 4.88 4.35 16.53
N ASN A 207 4.32 4.57 17.72
CA ASN A 207 4.71 5.68 18.57
C ASN A 207 6.14 5.47 19.10
N ALA A 208 6.69 6.48 19.75
CA ALA A 208 8.05 6.43 20.31
C ALA A 208 8.22 5.33 21.39
N ASP A 209 7.13 4.92 22.05
CA ASP A 209 7.11 3.82 23.03
C ASP A 209 6.94 2.43 22.41
N GLY A 210 6.84 2.35 21.07
CA GLY A 210 6.66 1.10 20.33
C GLY A 210 5.22 0.61 20.25
N SER A 211 4.24 1.33 20.80
CA SER A 211 2.82 1.02 20.60
C SER A 211 2.39 1.28 19.16
N ASN A 212 1.48 0.45 18.64
CA ASN A 212 0.91 0.63 17.30
C ASN A 212 0.19 1.99 17.21
N SER A 213 0.25 2.56 16.01
CA SER A 213 -0.55 3.71 15.59
C SER A 213 -1.18 3.40 14.24
N GLN A 214 -1.85 4.38 13.65
CA GLN A 214 -2.57 4.26 12.39
C GLN A 214 -1.67 3.73 11.27
N ASP A 215 -2.10 2.65 10.63
CA ASP A 215 -1.40 2.12 9.46
C ASP A 215 -1.75 2.86 8.17
N LEU A 216 -0.72 3.21 7.38
CA LEU A 216 -0.84 4.05 6.20
C LEU A 216 -0.42 3.33 4.93
N LEU A 217 -0.86 3.79 3.76
CA LEU A 217 -0.43 3.22 2.47
C LEU A 217 0.87 3.85 1.94
N THR A 218 1.76 3.04 1.38
CA THR A 218 2.98 3.51 0.69
C THR A 218 3.27 2.70 -0.58
N ILE A 219 4.23 3.17 -1.38
CA ILE A 219 4.70 2.48 -2.58
C ILE A 219 6.19 2.19 -2.41
N ILE A 220 6.62 0.98 -2.76
CA ILE A 220 8.04 0.66 -2.89
C ILE A 220 8.43 0.53 -4.37
N PRO A 221 9.71 0.69 -4.74
CA PRO A 221 10.17 0.28 -6.05
C PRO A 221 9.86 -1.20 -6.27
N LEU A 222 9.42 -1.56 -7.48
CA LEU A 222 9.46 -2.95 -7.88
C LEU A 222 10.90 -3.45 -7.77
N PRO A 223 11.13 -4.71 -7.35
CA PRO A 223 12.45 -5.31 -7.46
C PRO A 223 12.92 -5.12 -8.89
N SER A 224 13.95 -4.29 -9.09
CA SER A 224 14.37 -3.94 -10.45
C SER A 224 14.65 -5.22 -11.21
N ALA A 225 14.09 -5.37 -12.41
CA ALA A 225 14.35 -6.51 -13.28
C ALA A 225 15.87 -6.69 -13.51
N ALA A 226 16.65 -5.60 -13.41
CA ALA A 226 18.10 -5.61 -13.41
C ALA A 226 18.71 -6.43 -12.26
N GLY A 227 18.18 -6.34 -11.04
CA GLY A 227 18.64 -7.16 -9.91
C GLY A 227 18.41 -8.66 -10.15
N LEU A 228 17.23 -9.03 -10.65
CA LEU A 228 16.90 -10.42 -11.00
C LEU A 228 17.71 -10.91 -12.20
N ALA A 229 17.94 -10.05 -13.21
CA ALA A 229 18.77 -10.37 -14.36
C ALA A 229 20.23 -10.62 -13.95
N CYS A 230 20.78 -9.81 -13.05
CA CYS A 230 22.12 -10.01 -12.50
C CYS A 230 22.24 -11.32 -11.71
N LEU A 231 21.24 -11.65 -10.88
CA LEU A 231 21.19 -12.94 -10.18
C LEU A 231 21.07 -14.11 -11.18
N GLY A 232 20.26 -13.95 -12.22
CA GLY A 232 20.15 -14.91 -13.32
C GLY A 232 21.49 -15.15 -14.03
N LEU A 233 22.24 -14.08 -14.32
CA LEU A 233 23.56 -14.17 -14.95
C LEU A 233 24.60 -14.84 -14.03
N ILE A 234 24.57 -14.56 -12.73
CA ILE A 234 25.44 -15.24 -11.74
C ILE A 234 25.11 -16.73 -11.69
N ALA A 235 23.83 -17.11 -11.68
CA ALA A 235 23.40 -18.50 -11.66
C ALA A 235 23.80 -19.26 -12.93
N VAL A 236 23.60 -18.66 -14.12
CA VAL A 236 24.01 -19.25 -15.40
C VAL A 236 25.54 -19.35 -15.50
N GLY A 237 26.27 -18.30 -15.11
CA GLY A 237 27.73 -18.29 -15.07
C GLY A 237 28.30 -19.36 -14.14
N GLY A 238 27.71 -19.53 -12.95
CA GLY A 238 28.09 -20.56 -11.98
C GLY A 238 27.85 -21.99 -12.48
N ARG A 239 26.75 -22.23 -13.22
CA ARG A 239 26.44 -23.53 -13.82
C ARG A 239 27.42 -23.92 -14.92
N ASN A 240 27.83 -22.97 -15.76
CA ASN A 240 28.77 -23.24 -16.85
C ASN A 240 30.19 -23.55 -16.33
N ARG A 241 30.62 -22.92 -15.23
CA ARG A 241 31.93 -23.21 -14.62
C ARG A 241 32.03 -24.63 -14.04
N ARG A 242 30.91 -25.22 -13.59
CA ARG A 242 30.88 -26.60 -13.09
C ARG A 242 30.85 -27.67 -14.19
N ARG A 243 30.72 -27.29 -15.46
CA ARG A 243 30.79 -28.20 -16.61
C ARG A 243 32.16 -28.19 -17.31
N ALA A 244 33.03 -27.25 -16.93
CA ALA A 244 34.37 -27.07 -17.51
C ALA A 244 35.48 -27.76 -16.68
N PHE A 245 35.10 -28.51 -15.63
CA PHE A 245 35.94 -29.42 -14.85
C PHE A 245 35.26 -30.78 -14.82
#